data_AF-A0A2J5P4A9-F1
#
_entry.id   AF-A0A2J5P4A9-F1
#
_cell.length_a   1.000
_cell.length_b   1.000
_cell.length_c   1.000
_cell.angle_alpha   90.00
_cell.angle_beta   90.00
_cell.angle_gamma   90.00
#
_symmetry.space_group_name_H-M   'P 1'
#
loop_
_entity.id
_entity.type
_entity.pdbx_description
1 polymer ?
#
loop_
_entity_poly.entity_id
_entity_poly.type
_entity_poly.pdbx_seq_one_letter_code
_entity_poly.pdbx_strand_id
1 'polypeptide(L)' 'MAHVKVKELVAAAYAAAPELPAAAAQLMQDLASRLDVTFVALSEAMDQNTALSAMLAAAQKQENN' A
#
# COMPACT_ATOMS: atom_id res chain seq x y z
N MET A 1 -17.51 -11.17 -3.14
CA MET A 1 -16.10 -11.43 -2.78
C MET A 1 -15.79 -10.59 -1.56
N ALA A 2 -15.22 -11.17 -0.50
CA ALA A 2 -14.88 -10.41 0.70
C ALA A 2 -13.74 -9.41 0.37
N HIS A 3 -13.86 -8.16 0.81
CA HIS A 3 -12.77 -7.20 0.73
C HIS A 3 -11.73 -7.57 1.79
N VAL A 4 -10.59 -8.10 1.35
CA VAL A 4 -9.44 -8.43 2.21
C VAL A 4 -8.53 -7.21 2.28
N LYS A 5 -8.01 -6.85 3.47
CA LYS A 5 -7.05 -5.74 3.57
C LYS A 5 -5.75 -6.12 2.86
N VAL A 6 -5.06 -5.15 2.26
CA VAL A 6 -3.83 -5.43 1.49
C VAL A 6 -2.79 -6.21 2.29
N LYS A 7 -2.58 -5.85 3.57
CA LYS A 7 -1.67 -6.58 4.46
C LYS A 7 -2.10 -8.02 4.74
N GLU A 8 -3.41 -8.27 4.85
CA GLU A 8 -3.95 -9.62 5.01
C GLU A 8 -3.79 -10.44 3.73
N LEU A 9 -3.96 -9.82 2.57
CA LEU A 9 -3.73 -10.45 1.26
C LEU A 9 -2.25 -10.80 1.04
N VAL A 10 -1.34 -9.90 1.39
CA VAL A 10 0.12 -10.14 1.35
C VAL A 10 0.49 -11.32 2.25
N ALA A 11 -0.02 -11.34 3.48
CA ALA A 11 0.22 -12.44 4.41
C ALA A 11 -0.31 -13.78 3.88
N ALA A 12 -1.52 -13.77 3.31
CA ALA A 12 -2.10 -14.96 2.70
C ALA A 12 -1.30 -15.46 1.49
N ALA A 13 -0.77 -14.55 0.66
CA ALA A 13 0.07 -14.90 -0.48
C ALA A 13 1.38 -15.57 -0.04
N TYR A 14 2.04 -15.04 0.99
CA TYR A 14 3.22 -15.69 1.57
C TYR A 14 2.91 -17.04 2.21
N ALA A 15 1.78 -17.16 2.91
CA ALA A 15 1.35 -18.42 3.51
C ALA A 15 1.01 -19.49 2.46
N ALA A 16 0.52 -19.08 1.28
CA ALA A 16 0.18 -20.00 0.19
C ALA A 16 1.41 -20.44 -0.63
N ALA A 17 2.50 -19.64 -0.66
CA ALA A 17 3.65 -19.92 -1.51
C ALA A 17 4.32 -21.30 -1.29
N PRO A 18 4.48 -21.82 -0.05
CA PRO A 18 5.05 -23.15 0.19
C PRO A 18 4.23 -24.31 -0.36
N GLU A 19 2.92 -24.11 -0.56
CA GLU A 19 2.00 -25.13 -1.08
C GLU A 19 1.99 -25.21 -2.62
N LEU A 20 2.77 -24.34 -3.28
CA LEU A 20 2.83 -24.24 -4.74
C LEU A 20 4.08 -24.92 -5.31
N PRO A 21 4.04 -25.40 -6.57
CA PRO A 21 5.25 -25.79 -7.29
C PRO A 21 6.25 -24.63 -7.36
N ALA A 22 7.56 -24.94 -7.35
CA ALA A 22 8.64 -23.95 -7.16
C ALA A 22 8.51 -22.67 -8.01
N ALA A 23 8.19 -22.78 -9.31
CA ALA A 23 8.03 -21.63 -10.18
C ALA A 23 6.83 -20.74 -9.78
N ALA A 24 5.73 -21.35 -9.37
CA ALA A 24 4.54 -20.64 -8.91
C ALA A 24 4.74 -20.06 -7.50
N ALA A 25 5.48 -20.76 -6.62
CA ALA A 25 5.86 -20.28 -5.31
C ALA A 25 6.70 -18.99 -5.41
N GLN A 26 7.71 -18.98 -6.28
CA GLN A 26 8.53 -17.81 -6.52
C GLN A 26 7.70 -16.63 -7.04
N LEU A 27 6.84 -16.88 -8.04
CA LEU A 27 5.95 -15.84 -8.57
C LEU A 27 5.01 -15.27 -7.49
N MET A 28 4.46 -16.12 -6.61
CA MET A 28 3.60 -15.68 -5.53
C MET A 28 4.34 -14.81 -4.51
N GLN A 29 5.57 -15.18 -4.16
CA GLN A 29 6.42 -14.37 -3.26
C GLN A 29 6.80 -13.02 -3.89
N ASP A 30 7.15 -13.01 -5.17
CA ASP A 30 7.47 -11.78 -5.89
C ASP A 30 6.26 -10.85 -5.98
N LEU A 31 5.07 -11.42 -6.24
CA LEU A 31 3.82 -10.66 -6.26
C LEU A 31 3.48 -10.08 -4.89
N ALA A 32 3.59 -10.89 -3.83
CA ALA A 32 3.35 -10.45 -2.45
C ALA A 32 4.30 -9.31 -2.06
N SER A 33 5.58 -9.44 -2.38
CA SER A 33 6.61 -8.42 -2.13
C SER A 33 6.30 -7.11 -2.84
N ARG A 34 6.00 -7.16 -4.15
CA ARG A 34 5.67 -5.95 -4.93
C ARG A 34 4.41 -5.27 -4.43
N LEU A 35 3.39 -6.05 -4.06
CA LEU A 35 2.15 -5.51 -3.50
C LEU A 35 2.41 -4.81 -2.16
N ASP A 36 3.22 -5.40 -1.30
CA ASP A 36 3.54 -4.81 0.01
C ASP A 36 4.30 -3.49 -0.13
N VAL A 37 5.34 -3.45 -0.96
CA VAL A 37 6.13 -2.24 -1.25
C VAL A 37 5.24 -1.15 -1.84
N THR A 38 4.39 -1.48 -2.81
CA THR A 38 3.50 -0.50 -3.46
C THR A 38 2.48 0.06 -2.47
N PHE A 39 1.97 -0.76 -1.56
CA PHE A 39 1.02 -0.32 -0.55
C PHE A 39 1.66 0.67 0.44
N VAL A 40 2.90 0.41 0.87
CA VAL A 40 3.65 1.35 1.74
C VAL A 40 3.85 2.67 1.02
N ALA A 41 4.38 2.65 -0.21
CA ALA A 41 4.61 3.86 -0.99
C ALA A 41 3.32 4.67 -1.24
N LEU A 42 2.20 3.99 -1.51
CA LEU A 42 0.90 4.63 -1.69
C LEU A 42 0.41 5.28 -0.39
N SER A 43 0.57 4.60 0.75
CA SER A 43 0.17 5.13 2.05
C SER A 43 0.95 6.39 2.39
N GLU A 44 2.28 6.36 2.19
CA GLU A 44 3.14 7.54 2.39
C GLU A 44 2.77 8.70 1.47
N ALA A 45 2.44 8.41 0.20
CA ALA A 45 2.00 9.44 -0.74
C ALA A 45 0.64 10.05 -0.34
N MET A 46 -0.28 9.26 0.20
CA MET A 46 -1.56 9.75 0.71
C MET A 46 -1.38 10.63 1.95
N ASP A 47 -0.48 10.26 2.86
CA ASP A 47 -0.15 11.05 4.04
C ASP A 47 0.47 12.40 3.64
N GLN A 48 1.42 12.38 2.70
CA GLN A 48 2.02 13.60 2.14
C GLN A 48 0.97 14.50 1.47
N ASN A 49 0.08 13.93 0.67
CA ASN A 49 -0.99 14.67 0.00
C ASN A 49 -1.94 15.33 1.02
N THR A 50 -2.28 14.61 2.09
CA THR A 50 -3.10 15.13 3.19
C THR A 50 -2.41 16.29 3.90
N ALA A 51 -1.12 16.15 4.21
CA ALA A 51 -0.33 17.20 4.85
C ALA A 51 -0.21 18.46 3.95
N LEU A 52 0.09 18.28 2.66
CA LEU A 52 0.16 19.37 1.69
C LEU A 52 -1.18 20.11 1.56
N SER A 53 -2.28 19.37 1.47
CA SER A 53 -3.63 19.96 1.41
C SER A 53 -3.94 20.81 2.64
N ALA A 54 -3.56 20.35 3.83
CA ALA A 54 -3.72 21.12 5.07
C ALA A 54 -2.85 22.39 5.08
N MET A 55 -1.60 22.31 4.60
CA MET A 55 -0.70 23.47 4.50
C MET A 55 -1.24 24.52 3.53
N LEU A 56 -1.74 24.10 2.36
CA LEU A 56 -2.34 25.00 1.37
C LEU A 56 -3.57 25.71 1.95
N ALA A 57 -4.45 24.98 2.64
CA ALA A 57 -5.62 25.58 3.28
C ALA A 57 -5.24 26.58 4.39
N ALA A 58 -4.16 26.33 5.12
CA ALA A 58 -3.65 27.27 6.13
C ALA A 58 -3.07 28.54 5.50
N ALA A 59 -2.30 28.40 4.42
CA ALA A 59 -1.71 29.53 3.70
C ALA A 59 -2.79 30.44 3.08
N GLN A 60 -3.82 29.86 2.46
CA GLN A 60 -4.95 30.63 1.91
C GLN A 60 -5.70 31.44 2.98
N LYS A 61 -5.81 30.92 4.20
CA LYS A 61 -6.42 31.66 5.32
C LYS A 61 -5.56 32.84 5.77
N GLN A 62 -4.24 32.74 5.67
CA GLN A 62 -3.34 33.84 6.02
C GLN A 62 -3.33 34.95 4.97
N GLU A 63 -3.52 34.62 3.69
CA GLU A 63 -3.60 35.60 2.59
C GLU A 63 -4.89 36.42 2.62
N ASN A 64 -5.99 35.82 3.08
CA ASN A 64 -7.32 36.46 3.11
C ASN A 64 -7.61 37.27 4.39
N ASN A 65 -6.61 37.50 5.25
CA ASN A 65 -6.76 38.08 6.60
C ASN A 65 -5.84 39.28 6.78
#